data_AF-A0A1Q6VQ72-F1
#
_entry.id   AF-A0A1Q6VQ72-F1
#
_cell.length_a   1.000
_cell.length_b   1.000
_cell.length_c   1.000
_cell.angle_alpha   90.00
_cell.angle_beta   90.00
_cell.angle_gamma   90.00
#
_symmetry.space_group_name_H-M   'P 1'
#
loop_
_entity.id
_entity.type
_entity.pdbx_description
1 polymer ?
#
loop_
_entity_poly.entity_id
_entity_poly.type
_entity_poly.pdbx_seq_one_letter_code
_entity_poly.pdbx_strand_id
1 'polypeptide(L)'
;MPDRDQALAMLHTQLKELEAILKRAESDLNTVGGSERVATWKARTIPLLAAHLGQQDAQRFSDTRPGPSFTNDLLEELSDEVETYRGFLLSLAQQLKKHGDTIVGPA
;
A
#
# COMPACT_ATOMS: atom_id res chain seq x y z
N MET A 1 17.31 5.60 10.30
CA MET A 1 15.93 5.16 9.99
C MET A 1 15.01 6.27 10.46
N PRO A 2 14.01 6.68 9.65
CA PRO A 2 13.06 7.69 10.07
C PRO A 2 12.24 7.20 11.27
N ASP A 3 11.73 8.16 12.05
CA ASP A 3 10.96 7.88 13.25
C ASP A 3 9.67 7.11 12.92
N ARG A 4 9.20 6.30 13.88
CA ARG A 4 8.00 5.46 13.74
C ARG A 4 6.78 6.28 13.27
N ASP A 5 6.59 7.45 13.86
CA ASP A 5 5.49 8.34 13.51
C ASP A 5 5.59 8.88 12.08
N GLN A 6 6.81 9.11 11.58
CA GLN A 6 7.04 9.47 10.17
C GLN A 6 6.72 8.30 9.24
N ALA A 7 7.10 7.08 9.61
CA ALA A 7 6.77 5.88 8.85
C ALA A 7 5.26 5.62 8.80
N LEU A 8 4.55 5.78 9.93
CA LEU A 8 3.09 5.68 10.01
C LEU A 8 2.39 6.76 9.18
N ALA A 9 2.88 8.02 9.26
CA ALA A 9 2.35 9.11 8.45
C ALA A 9 2.53 8.84 6.95
N MET A 10 3.70 8.35 6.54
CA MET A 10 3.98 7.95 5.15
C MET A 10 3.00 6.87 4.69
N LEU A 11 2.79 5.80 5.47
CA LEU A 11 1.85 4.73 5.14
C LEU A 11 0.41 5.24 5.00
N HIS A 12 -0.06 6.10 5.91
CA HIS A 12 -1.39 6.70 5.81
C HIS A 12 -1.53 7.60 4.57
N THR A 13 -0.50 8.34 4.19
CA THR A 13 -0.49 9.13 2.96
C THR A 13 -0.62 8.22 1.74
N GLN A 14 0.14 7.12 1.68
CA GLN A 14 0.08 6.18 0.56
C GLN A 14 -1.27 5.45 0.45
N LEU A 15 -1.89 5.11 1.59
CA LEU A 15 -3.25 4.56 1.62
C LEU A 15 -4.27 5.53 1.01
N LYS A 16 -4.22 6.81 1.39
CA LYS A 16 -5.12 7.84 0.86
C LYS A 16 -4.91 8.09 -0.63
N GLU A 17 -3.65 8.14 -1.09
CA GLU A 17 -3.35 8.28 -2.53
C GLU A 17 -3.95 7.11 -3.33
N LEU A 18 -3.80 5.89 -2.82
CA LEU A 18 -4.32 4.69 -3.48
C LEU A 18 -5.86 4.66 -3.55
N GLU A 19 -6.53 5.01 -2.45
CA GLU A 19 -8.00 5.13 -2.40
C GLU A 19 -8.52 6.22 -3.36
N ALA A 20 -7.78 7.33 -3.51
CA ALA A 20 -8.13 8.39 -4.45
C ALA A 20 -7.98 7.95 -5.92
N ILE A 21 -7.02 7.08 -6.24
CA ILE A 21 -6.84 6.53 -7.59
C ILE A 21 -8.07 5.70 -7.99
N LEU A 22 -8.50 4.78 -7.12
CA LEU A 22 -9.66 3.93 -7.39
C LEU A 22 -10.94 4.76 -7.55
N LYS A 23 -11.21 5.66 -6.60
CA LYS A 23 -12.39 6.53 -6.64
C LYS A 23 -12.46 7.37 -7.93
N ARG A 24 -11.31 7.83 -8.41
CA ARG A 24 -11.23 8.56 -9.67
C ARG A 24 -11.52 7.65 -10.87
N ALA A 25 -10.95 6.45 -10.89
CA ALA A 25 -11.19 5.49 -11.96
C ALA A 25 -12.69 5.11 -12.05
N GLU A 26 -13.34 4.92 -10.90
CA GLU A 26 -14.80 4.71 -10.80
C GLU A 26 -15.60 5.91 -11.34
N SER A 27 -15.22 7.12 -10.94
CA SER A 27 -15.93 8.36 -11.32
C SER A 27 -15.79 8.67 -12.81
N ASP A 28 -14.58 8.48 -13.36
CA ASP A 28 -14.25 8.78 -14.76
C ASP A 28 -14.53 7.58 -15.68
N LEU A 29 -14.97 6.42 -15.14
CA LEU A 29 -15.13 5.13 -15.84
C LEU A 29 -13.89 4.75 -16.67
N ASN A 30 -12.71 5.02 -16.12
CA ASN A 30 -11.44 4.86 -16.81
C ASN A 30 -10.51 3.93 -16.02
N THR A 31 -10.72 2.63 -16.20
CA THR A 31 -9.95 1.57 -15.54
C THR A 31 -8.52 1.51 -16.06
N VAL A 32 -8.28 1.72 -17.37
CA VAL A 32 -6.93 1.76 -17.96
C VAL A 32 -6.08 2.86 -17.31
N GLY A 33 -6.60 4.09 -17.26
CA GLY A 33 -5.93 5.19 -16.59
C GLY A 33 -5.85 4.99 -15.06
N GLY A 34 -6.77 4.22 -14.48
CA GLY A 34 -6.68 3.74 -13.10
C GLY A 34 -5.45 2.86 -12.88
N SER A 35 -5.30 1.80 -13.68
CA SER A 35 -4.17 0.87 -13.63
C SER A 35 -2.83 1.57 -13.87
N GLU A 36 -2.74 2.49 -14.82
CA GLU A 36 -1.52 3.29 -15.06
C GLU A 36 -1.13 4.13 -13.83
N ARG A 37 -2.12 4.72 -13.15
CA ARG A 37 -1.89 5.49 -11.93
C ARG A 37 -1.49 4.59 -10.77
N VAL A 38 -2.09 3.41 -10.63
CA VAL A 38 -1.70 2.41 -9.62
C VAL A 38 -0.25 1.96 -9.86
N ALA A 39 0.12 1.63 -11.10
CA ALA A 39 1.49 1.24 -11.45
C ALA A 39 2.50 2.36 -11.14
N THR A 40 2.18 3.60 -11.52
CA THR A 40 3.00 4.80 -11.22
C THR A 40 3.13 5.04 -9.73
N TRP A 41 2.02 4.92 -9.00
CA TRP A 41 2.00 5.03 -7.54
C TRP A 41 2.87 3.94 -6.89
N LYS A 42 2.73 2.68 -7.30
CA LYS A 42 3.50 1.56 -6.76
C LYS A 42 5.01 1.77 -6.96
N ALA A 43 5.42 2.20 -8.16
CA ALA A 43 6.81 2.51 -8.47
C ALA A 43 7.40 3.62 -7.58
N ARG A 44 6.59 4.63 -7.20
CA ARG A 44 6.97 5.68 -6.25
C ARG A 44 6.98 5.21 -4.80
N THR A 45 6.07 4.30 -4.44
CA THR A 45 5.90 3.82 -3.06
C THR A 45 7.00 2.86 -2.64
N ILE A 46 7.49 1.99 -3.53
CA ILE A 46 8.60 1.06 -3.23
C ILE A 46 9.83 1.75 -2.62
N PRO A 47 10.41 2.80 -3.22
CA PRO A 47 11.56 3.49 -2.62
C PRO A 47 11.21 4.24 -1.33
N LEU A 48 9.97 4.72 -1.16
CA LEU A 48 9.52 5.31 0.11
C LEU A 48 9.48 4.27 1.23
N LEU A 49 8.95 3.07 0.95
CA LEU A 49 8.98 1.95 1.89
C LEU A 49 10.41 1.57 2.24
N ALA A 50 11.32 1.55 1.26
CA ALA A 50 12.73 1.23 1.51
C ALA A 50 13.41 2.25 2.44
N ALA A 51 13.12 3.54 2.24
CA ALA A 51 13.65 4.61 3.07
C ALA A 51 13.08 4.59 4.49
N HIS A 52 11.81 4.21 4.66
CA HIS A 52 11.11 4.29 5.95
C HIS A 52 11.11 3.01 6.78
N LEU A 53 11.08 1.85 6.14
CA LEU A 53 10.90 0.54 6.77
C LEU A 53 12.05 -0.42 6.47
N GLY A 54 12.89 -0.08 5.49
CA GLY A 54 14.03 -0.89 5.06
C GLY A 54 13.73 -1.70 3.79
N GLN A 55 14.81 -2.21 3.20
CA GLN A 55 14.77 -2.88 1.89
C GLN A 55 13.91 -4.16 1.89
N GLN A 56 13.87 -4.88 3.01
CA GLN A 56 13.11 -6.14 3.09
C GLN A 56 11.61 -5.92 2.88
N ASP A 57 11.00 -4.94 3.55
CA ASP A 57 9.57 -4.67 3.41
C ASP A 57 9.24 -4.03 2.05
N ALA A 58 10.16 -3.23 1.50
CA ALA A 58 10.02 -2.72 0.14
C ALA A 58 10.03 -3.83 -0.92
N GLN A 59 10.91 -4.83 -0.77
CA GLN A 59 10.97 -5.98 -1.66
C GLN A 59 9.69 -6.83 -1.56
N ARG A 60 9.24 -7.15 -0.34
CA ARG A 60 7.97 -7.88 -0.12
C ARG A 60 6.77 -7.16 -0.75
N PHE A 61 6.72 -5.83 -0.67
CA PHE A 61 5.68 -5.05 -1.33
C PHE A 61 5.81 -5.07 -2.86
N SER A 62 7.03 -4.95 -3.39
CA SER A 62 7.31 -5.03 -4.84
C SER A 62 6.82 -6.36 -5.42
N ASP A 63 7.04 -7.46 -4.69
CA ASP A 63 6.66 -8.81 -5.10
C ASP A 63 5.16 -9.10 -4.92
N THR A 64 4.45 -8.24 -4.18
CA THR A 64 3.00 -8.37 -4.00
C THR A 64 2.29 -8.12 -5.33
N ARG A 65 1.37 -9.02 -5.69
CA ARG A 65 0.53 -8.91 -6.89
C ARG A 65 -0.88 -9.42 -6.56
N PRO A 66 -1.94 -8.86 -7.17
CA PRO A 66 -3.26 -9.47 -7.09
C PRO A 66 -3.22 -10.91 -7.62
N GLY A 67 -4.13 -11.74 -7.11
CA GLY A 67 -4.33 -13.08 -7.63
C GLY A 67 -4.83 -13.07 -9.08
N PRO A 68 -4.90 -14.24 -9.75
CA PRO A 68 -5.54 -14.32 -11.06
C PRO A 68 -6.99 -13.82 -10.97
N SER A 69 -7.36 -12.93 -11.89
CA SER A 69 -8.74 -12.50 -12.07
C SER A 69 -9.50 -13.48 -12.96
N PHE A 70 -10.77 -13.68 -12.66
CA PHE A 70 -11.66 -14.56 -13.42
C PHE A 70 -12.97 -13.88 -13.84
N THR A 71 -13.16 -12.61 -13.48
CA THR A 71 -14.48 -11.96 -13.57
C THR A 71 -14.69 -11.20 -14.88
N ASN A 72 -13.63 -10.99 -15.66
CA ASN A 72 -13.64 -10.22 -16.92
C ASN A 72 -14.19 -8.79 -16.74
N ASP A 73 -14.23 -8.30 -15.49
CA ASP A 73 -14.64 -6.97 -15.10
C ASP A 73 -13.39 -6.17 -14.74
N LEU A 74 -13.05 -5.19 -15.59
CA LEU A 74 -11.85 -4.38 -15.44
C LEU A 74 -11.89 -3.48 -14.20
N LEU A 75 -13.08 -3.14 -13.69
CA LEU A 75 -13.21 -2.34 -12.49
C LEU A 75 -13.01 -3.19 -11.24
N GLU A 76 -13.53 -4.41 -11.24
CA GLU A 76 -13.27 -5.38 -10.19
C GLU A 76 -11.78 -5.74 -10.13
N GLU A 77 -11.14 -5.98 -11.28
CA GLU A 77 -9.70 -6.23 -11.38
C GLU A 77 -8.84 -5.10 -10.79
N LEU A 78 -9.19 -3.86 -11.12
CA LEU A 78 -8.52 -2.68 -10.57
C LEU A 78 -8.76 -2.57 -9.06
N SER A 79 -9.98 -2.87 -8.60
CA SER A 79 -10.35 -2.84 -7.18
C SER A 79 -9.56 -3.89 -6.40
N ASP A 80 -9.47 -5.12 -6.91
CA ASP A 80 -8.69 -6.21 -6.31
C ASP A 80 -7.20 -5.87 -6.21
N GLU A 81 -6.64 -5.24 -7.25
CA GLU A 81 -5.26 -4.76 -7.22
C GLU A 81 -5.06 -3.71 -6.12
N VAL A 82 -5.94 -2.73 -6.03
CA VAL A 82 -5.93 -1.68 -5.01
C VAL A 82 -6.08 -2.28 -3.62
N GLU A 83 -7.02 -3.20 -3.41
CA GLU A 83 -7.25 -3.86 -2.13
C GLU A 83 -6.06 -4.71 -1.68
N THR A 84 -5.41 -5.39 -2.62
CA THR A 84 -4.19 -6.16 -2.35
C THR A 84 -3.08 -5.27 -1.79
N TYR A 85 -2.80 -4.13 -2.43
CA TYR A 85 -1.77 -3.20 -1.95
C TYR A 85 -2.18 -2.50 -0.65
N ARG A 86 -3.46 -2.12 -0.53
CA ARG A 86 -4.03 -1.53 0.69
C ARG A 86 -3.87 -2.47 1.89
N GLY A 87 -4.18 -3.75 1.72
CA GLY A 87 -4.05 -4.77 2.76
C GLY A 87 -2.60 -4.93 3.24
N PHE A 88 -1.64 -4.87 2.33
CA PHE A 88 -0.22 -4.91 2.68
C PHE A 88 0.20 -3.68 3.51
N LEU A 89 -0.15 -2.46 3.06
CA LEU A 89 0.20 -1.23 3.76
C LEU A 89 -0.45 -1.12 5.16
N LEU A 90 -1.70 -1.57 5.28
CA LEU A 90 -2.39 -1.65 6.58
C LEU A 90 -1.70 -2.63 7.52
N SER A 91 -1.25 -3.78 7.00
CA SER A 91 -0.52 -4.78 7.79
C SER A 91 0.80 -4.22 8.34
N LEU A 92 1.57 -3.48 7.51
CA LEU A 92 2.77 -2.77 7.96
C LEU A 92 2.45 -1.73 9.05
N ALA A 93 1.41 -0.93 8.85
CA ALA A 93 1.00 0.08 9.84
C ALA A 93 0.60 -0.56 11.18
N GLN A 94 -0.06 -1.71 11.15
CA GLN A 94 -0.40 -2.48 12.34
C GLN A 94 0.85 -3.05 13.04
N GLN A 95 1.82 -3.57 12.29
CA GLN A 95 3.09 -4.07 12.83
C GLN A 95 3.88 -2.97 13.54
N LEU A 96 3.98 -1.78 12.94
CA LEU A 96 4.63 -0.62 13.54
C LEU A 96 3.96 -0.17 14.85
N LYS A 97 2.63 -0.25 14.93
CA LYS A 97 1.89 0.06 16.15
C LYS A 97 2.16 -0.98 17.25
N LYS A 98 2.16 -2.27 16.90
CA LYS A 98 2.38 -3.38 17.86
C LYS A 98 3.81 -3.42 18.42
N HIS A 99 4.83 -3.21 17.58
CA HIS A 99 6.22 -3.16 18.05
C HIS A 99 6.53 -1.93 18.93
N GLY A 100 5.62 -0.96 18.99
CA GLY A 100 5.66 0.14 19.93
C GLY A 100 5.21 -0.19 21.35
N ASP A 101 4.60 -1.36 21.57
CA ASP A 101 3.98 -1.77 22.84
C ASP A 101 4.88 -2.70 23.68
N THR A 102 6.01 -3.20 23.11
CA THR A 102 6.84 -4.23 23.74
C THR A 102 7.95 -3.70 24.67
N ILE A 103 7.79 -2.52 25.27
CA ILE A 103 8.74 -2.06 26.31
C ILE A 103 7.96 -1.47 27.50
N VAL A 104 7.59 -2.35 28.44
CA VAL A 104 7.87 -2.28 29.89
C VAL A 104 7.09 -3.41 30.57
N GLY A 105 7.81 -4.45 31.03
CA GLY A 105 7.37 -5.35 32.09
C GLY A 105 8.54 -5.47 33.08
N PRO A 106 8.37 -5.16 34.37
CA PRO A 106 9.49 -4.92 35.28
C PRO A 106 10.20 -6.20 35.75
N ALA A 107 11.48 -5.97 36.06
CA ALA A 107 12.50 -6.75 36.79
C ALA A 107 12.10 -8.07 37.47
#